data_AF-A0A2S5GT85-F1
#
_entry.id   AF-A0A2S5GT85-F1
#
_cell.length_a   1.000
_cell.length_b   1.000
_cell.length_c   1.000
_cell.angle_alpha   90.00
_cell.angle_beta   90.00
_cell.angle_gamma   90.00
#
_symmetry.space_group_name_H-M   'P 1'
#
loop_
_entity.id
_entity.type
_entity.pdbx_description
1 polymer ?
#
loop_
_entity_poly.entity_id
_entity_poly.type
_entity_poly.pdbx_seq_one_letter_code
_entity_poly.pdbx_strand_id
1 'polypeptide(L)' 'MNNDDLDQVYTAMAQALTRVGESQAPLFLSILGLSLLSRQPHADTALALLAQAESACLDQAAVANYPAATGTTTTTARPT' A
#
# COMPACT_ATOMS: atom_id res chain seq x y z
N MET A 1 -20.44 3.53 -5.59
CA MET A 1 -19.44 4.62 -5.63
C MET A 1 -18.77 4.54 -6.99
N ASN A 2 -18.71 5.63 -7.74
CA ASN A 2 -18.10 5.62 -9.08
C ASN A 2 -16.57 5.75 -8.97
N ASN A 3 -15.85 5.53 -10.07
CA ASN A 3 -14.40 5.74 -10.12
C ASN A 3 -14.01 7.19 -9.75
N ASP A 4 -14.81 8.19 -10.14
CA ASP A 4 -14.55 9.60 -9.81
C ASP A 4 -14.66 9.87 -8.30
N ASP A 5 -15.66 9.28 -7.63
CA ASP A 5 -15.80 9.40 -6.18
C ASP A 5 -14.61 8.75 -5.45
N LEU A 6 -14.13 7.62 -5.98
CA LEU A 6 -12.96 6.92 -5.46
C LEU A 6 -11.69 7.76 -5.60
N ASP A 7 -11.45 8.35 -6.78
CA ASP A 7 -10.31 9.22 -7.03
C ASP A 7 -10.32 10.46 -6.12
N GLN A 8 -11.50 11.06 -5.93
CA GLN A 8 -11.67 12.20 -5.04
C GLN A 8 -11.37 11.84 -3.58
N VAL A 9 -11.91 10.71 -3.08
CA VAL A 9 -11.66 10.26 -1.71
C VAL A 9 -10.19 9.88 -1.51
N TYR A 10 -9.57 9.22 -2.50
CA TYR A 10 -8.15 8.89 -2.48
C TYR A 10 -7.27 10.14 -2.44
N THR A 11 -7.56 11.13 -3.29
CA THR A 11 -6.84 12.41 -3.32
C THR A 11 -6.97 13.15 -1.98
N ALA A 12 -8.18 13.21 -1.41
CA ALA A 12 -8.40 13.83 -0.11
C ALA A 12 -7.63 13.12 1.02
N MET A 13 -7.56 11.78 0.98
CA MET A 13 -6.79 10.98 1.92
C MET A 13 -5.28 11.25 1.79
N ALA A 14 -4.74 11.29 0.57
CA ALA A 14 -3.33 11.61 0.33
C ALA A 14 -2.96 13.00 0.86
N GLN A 15 -3.80 14.00 0.58
CA GLN A 15 -3.62 15.35 1.11
C GLN A 15 -3.68 15.41 2.65
N ALA A 16 -4.58 14.63 3.27
CA ALA A 16 -4.65 14.52 4.72
C ALA A 16 -3.37 13.89 5.29
N LEU A 17 -2.86 12.82 4.70
CA LEU A 17 -1.59 12.19 5.09
C LEU A 17 -0.41 13.16 4.99
N THR A 18 -0.32 13.95 3.90
CA THR A 18 0.72 14.97 3.75
C THR A 18 0.64 16.05 4.84
N ARG A 19 -0.56 16.48 5.22
CA ARG A 19 -0.75 17.48 6.29
C ARG A 19 -0.41 16.94 7.67
N VAL A 20 -0.72 15.66 7.93
CA VAL A 20 -0.46 14.99 9.21
C VAL A 20 1.04 14.65 9.36
N GLY A 21 1.70 14.37 8.24
CA GLY A 21 3.13 14.05 8.18
C GLY A 21 3.44 12.57 8.46
N GLU A 22 4.59 12.11 7.99
CA GLU A 22 5.03 10.71 8.06
C GLU A 22 5.03 10.13 9.47
N SER A 23 5.41 10.92 10.49
CA SER A 23 5.45 10.45 11.88
C SER A 23 4.08 10.10 12.45
N GLN A 24 3.02 10.76 11.98
CA GLN A 24 1.65 10.55 12.47
C GLN A 24 0.77 9.77 11.47
N ALA A 25 1.28 9.49 10.27
CA ALA A 25 0.61 8.64 9.29
C ALA A 25 0.09 7.29 9.86
N PRO A 26 0.88 6.50 10.61
CA PRO A 26 0.37 5.23 11.16
C PRO A 26 -0.77 5.42 12.17
N LEU A 27 -0.70 6.48 12.98
CA LEU A 27 -1.76 6.81 13.94
C LEU A 27 -3.04 7.28 13.22
N PHE A 28 -2.91 8.14 12.21
CA PHE A 28 -4.02 8.61 11.39
C PHE A 28 -4.74 7.44 10.70
N LEU A 29 -3.98 6.53 10.09
CA LEU A 29 -4.52 5.34 9.43
C LEU A 29 -5.21 4.40 10.44
N SER A 30 -4.68 4.27 11.65
CA SER A 30 -5.30 3.47 12.71
C SER A 30 -6.68 4.04 13.10
N ILE A 31 -6.79 5.36 13.27
CA ILE A 31 -8.05 6.03 13.62
C ILE A 31 -9.07 5.95 12.49
N LEU A 32 -8.63 6.22 11.25
CA LEU A 32 -9.46 6.12 10.06
C LEU A 32 -9.97 4.68 9.88
N GLY A 33 -9.08 3.69 10.00
CA GLY A 33 -9.40 2.27 9.94
C GLY A 33 -10.45 1.89 10.99
N LEU A 34 -10.21 2.21 12.26
CA LEU A 34 -11.17 1.91 13.34
C LEU A 34 -12.53 2.55 13.10
N SER A 35 -12.57 3.79 12.61
CA SER A 35 -13.81 4.50 12.27
C SER A 35 -14.58 3.83 11.14
N LEU A 36 -13.88 3.30 10.13
CA LEU A 36 -14.49 2.55 9.03
C LEU A 36 -14.99 1.17 9.49
N LEU A 37 -14.19 0.46 10.30
CA LEU A 37 -14.58 -0.82 10.90
C LEU A 37 -15.83 -0.67 11.79
N SER A 38 -15.91 0.38 12.60
CA SER A 38 -17.06 0.64 13.47
C SER A 38 -18.38 0.87 12.71
N ARG A 39 -18.31 1.22 11.42
CA ARG A 39 -19.48 1.43 10.56
C ARG A 39 -19.89 0.17 9.81
N GLN A 40 -19.10 -0.90 9.90
CA GLN A 40 -19.44 -2.18 9.29
C GLN A 40 -20.51 -2.90 10.12
N PRO A 41 -21.59 -3.38 9.49
CA PRO A 41 -22.65 -4.09 10.20
C PRO A 41 -22.23 -5.51 10.65
N HIS A 42 -21.19 -6.09 10.04
CA HIS A 42 -20.74 -7.46 10.31
C HIS A 42 -19.22 -7.55 10.48
N ALA A 43 -18.81 -8.25 11.53
CA ALA A 43 -17.40 -8.50 11.85
C ALA A 43 -16.69 -9.34 10.77
N ASP A 44 -17.39 -10.32 10.18
CA ASP A 44 -16.86 -11.15 9.08
C ASP A 44 -16.43 -10.32 7.87
N THR A 45 -17.24 -9.33 7.48
CA THR A 45 -16.90 -8.44 6.36
C THR A 45 -15.65 -7.61 6.67
N ALA A 46 -15.53 -7.14 7.91
CA ALA A 46 -14.37 -6.37 8.34
C ALA A 46 -13.09 -7.24 8.38
N LEU A 47 -13.19 -8.48 8.87
CA LEU A 47 -12.08 -9.45 8.86
C LEU A 47 -11.66 -9.82 7.44
N ALA A 48 -12.61 -10.03 6.52
CA ALA A 48 -12.31 -10.32 5.13
C ALA A 48 -11.60 -9.15 4.41
N LEU A 49 -11.98 -7.90 4.72
CA LEU A 49 -11.29 -6.71 4.20
C LEU A 49 -9.88 -6.58 4.77
N LEU A 50 -9.69 -6.92 6.05
CA LEU A 50 -8.38 -6.89 6.71
C LEU A 50 -7.44 -7.93 6.09
N ALA A 51 -7.90 -9.16 5.90
CA ALA A 51 -7.13 -10.23 5.25
C ALA A 51 -6.75 -9.88 3.80
N GLN A 52 -7.66 -9.24 3.05
CA GLN A 52 -7.36 -8.77 1.69
C GLN A 52 -6.30 -7.66 1.69
N ALA A 53 -6.40 -6.68 2.59
CA ALA A 53 -5.42 -5.61 2.69
C ALA A 53 -4.02 -6.14 3.09
N GLU A 54 -3.98 -7.10 4.03
CA GLU A 54 -2.74 -7.77 4.43
C GLU A 54 -2.11 -8.53 3.26
N SER A 55 -2.91 -9.33 2.54
CA SER A 55 -2.46 -10.07 1.36
C SER A 55 -1.94 -9.12 0.28
N ALA A 56 -2.65 -8.02 0.00
CA ALA A 56 -2.22 -7.04 -0.99
C ALA A 56 -0.90 -6.35 -0.60
N CYS A 57 -0.68 -6.04 0.68
CA CYS A 57 0.57 -5.43 1.15
C CYS A 57 1.76 -6.40 1.07
N LEU A 58 1.54 -7.66 1.47
CA LEU A 58 2.55 -8.73 1.39
C LEU A 58 2.87 -9.12 -0.07
N ASP A 59 1.86 -9.11 -0.94
CA ASP A 59 2.02 -9.36 -2.38
C ASP A 59 2.75 -8.18 -3.06
N GLN A 60 2.41 -6.92 -2.74
CA GLN A 60 3.13 -5.76 -3.28
C GLN A 60 4.57 -5.68 -2.76
N ALA A 61 4.85 -6.13 -1.53
CA ALA A 61 6.22 -6.32 -1.03
C ALA A 61 6.98 -7.40 -1.81
N ALA A 62 6.29 -8.43 -2.31
CA ALA A 62 6.89 -9.42 -3.21
C ALA A 62 7.20 -8.85 -4.60
N VAL A 63 6.39 -7.92 -5.12
CA VAL A 63 6.65 -7.22 -6.40
C VAL A 63 7.72 -6.12 -6.25
N ALA A 64 7.77 -5.42 -5.11
CA ALA A 64 8.80 -4.43 -4.79
C ALA A 64 10.18 -5.05 -4.49
N ASN A 65 10.21 -6.34 -4.11
CA ASN A 65 11.43 -7.13 -3.96
C ASN A 65 11.90 -7.78 -5.27
N TYR A 66 11.60 -7.19 -6.43
CA TYR A 66 12.32 -7.61 -7.64
C TYR A 66 13.82 -7.33 -7.42
N PRO A 67 14.69 -8.36 -7.34
CA PRO A 67 16.11 -8.10 -7.23
C PRO A 67 16.49 -7.40 -8.53
N ALA A 68 17.06 -6.20 -8.43
CA ALA A 68 17.74 -5.56 -9.54
C ALA A 68 18.67 -6.61 -10.13
N ALA A 69 18.37 -7.08 -11.36
CA ALA A 69 19.21 -8.02 -12.06
C ALA A 69 20.61 -7.40 -12.11
N THR A 70 21.51 -7.94 -11.29
CA THR A 70 22.92 -7.56 -11.27
C THR A 70 23.46 -7.89 -12.65
N GLY A 71 23.53 -6.87 -13.51
CA GLY A 71 24.21 -6.95 -14.78
C GLY A 71 25.70 -7.16 -14.54
N THR A 72 26.11 -8.41 -14.36
CA THR A 72 27.51 -8.82 -14.35
C THR A 72 27.68 -10.09 -15.16
N THR A 73 27.80 -9.93 -16.48
CA THR A 73 28.52 -10.89 -17.32
C THR A 73 29.55 -10.13 -18.15
N THR A 74 30.68 -9.89 -17.50
CA THR A 74 32.02 -10.20 -18.01
C THR A 74 32.34 -9.73 -19.44
N THR A 75 32.93 -8.54 -19.54
CA THR A 75 33.81 -8.22 -20.68
C THR A 75 35.15 -8.97 -20.48
N THR A 76 35.25 -10.18 -21.03
CA THR A 76 36.56 -10.83 -21.20
C THR A 76 37.12 -10.37 -22.52
N ALA A 77 37.93 -9.32 -22.46
CA ALA A 77 38.87 -8.95 -23.51
C ALA A 77 39.92 -10.08 -23.66
N ARG A 78 40.12 -10.57 -24.89
CA ARG A 78 41.30 -11.36 -25.26
C ARG A 78 41.97 -10.70 -26.47
N PRO A 79 43.16 -10.08 -26.34
CA PRO A 79 43.99 -9.73 -27.47
C PRO A 79 44.79 -10.93 -27.96
N THR A 80 45.24 -10.79 -29.21
CA THR A 80 46.03 -11.65 -30.10
C THR A 80 47.14 -12.47 -29.45
#